data_AF-A0A1S8AAH8-F1
#
_entry.id   AF-A0A1S8AAH8-F1
#
_cell.length_a   1.000
_cell.length_b   1.000
_cell.length_c   1.000
_cell.angle_alpha   90.00
_cell.angle_beta   90.00
_cell.angle_gamma   90.00
#
_symmetry.space_group_name_H-M   'P 1'
#
loop_
_entity.id
_entity.type
_entity.pdbx_description
1 polymer ?
#
loop_
_entity_poly.entity_id
_entity_poly.type
_entity_poly.pdbx_seq_one_letter_code
_entity_poly.pdbx_strand_id
1 'polypeptide(L)'
;MIREANEEASIPYDLSRRELKACSTISYYLVFDADLTPASCPHIFYTYELELPEDCVPKPNDGEVELFVSMSQEEVWQALFEDDFKPIVAVQWLAHFYRHGIMTPENEKNFVEIIARLHREHDLFVAEEL
;
A
#
# COMPACT_ATOMS: atom_id res chain seq x y z
N MET A 1 -9.05 -2.00 9.10
CA MET A 1 -8.54 -3.08 8.23
C MET A 1 -9.43 -4.31 8.21
N ILE A 2 -9.65 -5.04 9.31
CA ILE A 2 -10.53 -6.25 9.30
C ILE A 2 -11.93 -5.96 8.74
N ARG A 3 -12.53 -4.82 9.12
CA ARG A 3 -13.82 -4.36 8.59
C ARG A 3 -13.75 -4.07 7.09
N GLU A 4 -12.82 -3.19 6.68
CA GLU A 4 -12.58 -2.85 5.27
C GLU A 4 -12.34 -4.08 4.37
N ALA A 5 -11.59 -5.08 4.84
CA ALA A 5 -11.36 -6.31 4.09
C ALA A 5 -12.66 -7.08 3.80
N ASN A 6 -13.66 -6.98 4.69
CA ASN A 6 -14.98 -7.54 4.45
C ASN A 6 -15.86 -6.64 3.57
N GLU A 7 -15.86 -5.34 3.85
CA GLU A 7 -16.68 -4.33 3.15
C GLU A 7 -16.28 -4.20 1.68
N GLU A 8 -14.98 -4.09 1.37
CA GLU A 8 -14.49 -3.88 0.01
C GLU A 8 -14.24 -5.18 -0.77
N ALA A 9 -13.79 -6.25 -0.07
CA ALA A 9 -13.23 -7.44 -0.71
C ALA A 9 -13.94 -8.76 -0.37
N SER A 10 -15.05 -8.71 0.37
CA SER A 10 -15.80 -9.89 0.84
C SER A 10 -14.96 -10.88 1.68
N ILE A 11 -13.83 -10.46 2.23
CA ILE A 11 -12.98 -11.35 3.02
C ILE A 11 -13.67 -11.65 4.35
N PRO A 12 -13.80 -12.94 4.75
CA PRO A 12 -14.43 -13.29 6.01
C PRO A 12 -13.72 -12.67 7.21
N TYR A 13 -14.49 -12.16 8.18
CA TYR A 13 -13.98 -11.60 9.42
C TYR A 13 -13.04 -12.55 10.18
N ASP A 14 -13.35 -13.84 10.21
CA ASP A 14 -12.54 -14.81 10.95
C ASP A 14 -11.22 -15.13 10.26
N LEU A 15 -11.17 -15.09 8.93
CA LEU A 15 -9.93 -15.24 8.16
C LEU A 15 -9.01 -14.04 8.40
N SER A 16 -9.53 -12.82 8.21
CA SER A 16 -8.76 -11.60 8.41
C SER A 16 -8.30 -11.43 9.86
N ARG A 17 -9.09 -11.83 10.87
CA ARG A 17 -8.63 -11.82 12.28
C ARG A 17 -7.45 -12.75 12.55
N ARG A 18 -7.38 -13.88 11.85
CA ARG A 18 -6.37 -14.92 12.11
C ARG A 18 -5.09 -14.70 11.32
N GLU A 19 -5.22 -14.31 10.05
CA GLU A 19 -4.10 -14.34 9.10
C GLU A 19 -3.56 -12.95 8.73
N LEU A 20 -4.29 -11.87 8.99
CA LEU A 20 -3.85 -10.52 8.64
C LEU A 20 -2.64 -10.10 9.50
N LYS A 21 -1.54 -9.74 8.85
CA LYS A 21 -0.29 -9.37 9.51
C LYS A 21 0.00 -7.89 9.31
N ALA A 22 0.11 -7.15 10.41
CA ALA A 22 0.67 -5.80 10.39
C ALA A 22 2.15 -5.86 10.00
N CYS A 23 2.55 -5.00 9.07
CA CYS A 23 3.74 -5.24 8.26
C CYS A 23 4.78 -4.12 8.37
N SER A 24 4.34 -2.88 8.20
CA SER A 24 5.17 -1.68 8.25
C SER A 24 4.28 -0.44 8.31
N THR A 25 4.89 0.70 8.54
CA THR A 25 4.34 2.00 8.15
C THR A 25 4.98 2.50 6.86
N ILE A 26 4.26 3.35 6.12
CA ILE A 26 4.80 4.17 5.03
C ILE A 26 4.42 5.61 5.37
N SER A 27 5.41 6.49 5.45
CA SER A 27 5.20 7.92 5.59
C SER A 27 5.63 8.62 4.31
N TYR A 28 4.66 9.24 3.64
CA TYR A 28 4.92 9.92 2.38
C TYR A 28 4.24 11.28 2.33
N TYR A 29 4.80 12.15 1.50
CA TYR A 29 4.20 13.43 1.16
C TYR A 29 3.79 13.41 -0.28
N LEU A 30 2.53 13.76 -0.51
CA LEU A 30 2.02 14.05 -1.82
C LEU A 30 1.88 15.57 -1.92
N VAL A 31 2.78 16.20 -2.69
CA VAL A 31 2.83 17.66 -2.83
C VAL A 31 2.17 18.05 -4.14
N PHE A 32 1.23 18.98 -4.08
CA PHE A 32 0.84 19.77 -5.23
C PHE A 32 0.39 21.17 -4.82
N ASP A 33 0.41 22.10 -5.78
CA ASP A 33 0.03 23.50 -5.61
C ASP A 33 -0.63 24.12 -6.87
N ALA A 34 -0.83 25.43 -6.79
CA ALA A 34 -1.92 26.23 -7.37
C ALA A 34 -2.23 25.90 -8.84
N ASP A 35 -3.42 25.32 -9.06
CA ASP A 35 -4.10 25.07 -10.34
C ASP A 35 -4.05 23.61 -10.87
N LEU A 36 -3.29 22.70 -10.25
CA LEU A 36 -3.56 21.24 -10.23
C LEU A 36 -3.13 20.65 -8.87
N THR A 37 -3.71 21.24 -7.82
CA THR A 37 -3.35 21.09 -6.42
C THR A 37 -4.04 19.88 -5.72
N PRO A 38 -3.40 18.72 -5.50
CA PRO A 38 -3.48 18.08 -4.17
C PRO A 38 -2.52 18.69 -3.14
N ALA A 39 -3.01 19.68 -2.39
CA ALA A 39 -2.41 20.09 -1.13
C ALA A 39 -2.70 19.02 -0.06
N SER A 40 -2.06 17.85 -0.16
CA SER A 40 -2.28 16.76 0.78
C SER A 40 -1.37 16.88 1.98
N CYS A 41 -1.96 16.61 3.14
CA CYS A 41 -1.28 16.43 4.41
C CYS A 41 -0.17 15.37 4.31
N PRO A 42 0.77 15.38 5.26
CA PRO A 42 1.52 14.17 5.58
C PRO A 42 0.55 12.99 5.74
N HIS A 43 0.83 11.88 5.06
CA HIS A 43 0.05 10.65 5.19
C HIS A 43 0.94 9.53 5.73
N ILE A 44 0.39 8.82 6.71
CA ILE A 44 0.98 7.59 7.24
C ILE A 44 0.02 6.45 6.95
N PHE A 45 0.50 5.43 6.23
CA PHE A 45 -0.22 4.19 6.04
C PHE A 45 0.30 3.13 6.99
N TYR A 46 -0.59 2.50 7.76
CA TYR A 46 -0.32 1.19 8.33
C TYR A 46 -0.57 0.14 7.26
N THR A 47 0.48 -0.60 6.89
CA THR A 47 0.38 -1.64 5.88
C THR A 47 0.10 -2.99 6.53
N TYR A 48 -0.70 -3.78 5.83
CA TYR A 48 -1.08 -5.13 6.25
C TYR A 48 -0.94 -6.06 5.05
N GLU A 49 -0.58 -7.30 5.33
CA GLU A 49 -0.57 -8.37 4.35
C GLU A 49 -1.47 -9.50 4.81
N LEU A 50 -2.16 -10.12 3.85
CA LEU A 50 -3.04 -11.24 4.08
C LEU A 50 -2.75 -12.31 3.03
N GLU A 51 -2.32 -13.47 3.47
CA GLU A 51 -2.21 -14.64 2.60
C GLU A 51 -3.60 -15.28 2.47
N LEU A 52 -4.07 -15.43 1.23
CA LEU A 52 -5.40 -15.96 0.95
C LEU A 52 -5.32 -17.47 0.66
N PRO A 53 -6.20 -18.29 1.29
CA PRO A 53 -6.42 -19.65 0.84
C PRO A 53 -6.85 -19.71 -0.63
N GLU A 54 -6.52 -20.78 -1.35
CA GLU A 54 -6.85 -20.94 -2.78
C GLU A 54 -8.36 -20.86 -3.07
N ASP A 55 -9.21 -21.22 -2.11
CA ASP A 55 -10.67 -21.17 -2.22
C ASP A 55 -11.27 -19.81 -1.83
N CYS A 56 -10.45 -18.87 -1.37
CA CYS A 56 -10.87 -17.52 -0.98
C CYS A 56 -10.60 -16.52 -2.12
N VAL A 57 -11.62 -16.27 -2.94
CA VAL A 57 -11.54 -15.29 -4.04
C VAL A 57 -12.18 -13.96 -3.62
N PRO A 58 -11.42 -12.84 -3.60
CA PRO A 58 -11.94 -11.52 -3.29
C PRO A 58 -13.06 -11.08 -4.23
N LYS A 59 -14.07 -10.40 -3.70
CA LYS A 59 -15.21 -9.88 -4.48
C LYS A 59 -15.66 -8.52 -3.93
N PRO A 60 -16.09 -7.58 -4.79
CA PRO A 60 -16.74 -6.36 -4.33
C PRO A 60 -17.99 -6.67 -3.51
N ASN A 61 -18.27 -5.86 -2.48
CA ASN A 61 -19.41 -6.09 -1.59
C ASN A 61 -20.23 -4.83 -1.29
N ASP A 62 -19.60 -3.72 -0.92
CA ASP A 62 -20.30 -2.47 -0.57
C ASP A 62 -20.47 -1.46 -1.72
N GLY A 63 -19.82 -1.70 -2.86
CA GLY A 63 -19.88 -0.85 -4.06
C GLY A 63 -18.75 0.16 -4.19
N GLU A 64 -17.77 0.17 -3.28
CA GLU A 64 -16.57 1.02 -3.40
C GLU A 64 -15.56 0.46 -4.41
N VAL A 65 -15.52 -0.86 -4.56
CA VAL A 65 -14.67 -1.58 -5.52
C VAL A 65 -15.47 -2.01 -6.74
N GLU A 66 -14.92 -1.76 -7.94
CA GLU A 66 -15.56 -2.20 -9.18
C GLU A 66 -15.26 -3.67 -9.49
N LEU A 67 -14.00 -4.08 -9.38
CA LEU A 67 -13.53 -5.45 -9.65
C LEU A 67 -12.20 -5.75 -8.98
N PHE A 68 -11.88 -7.04 -8.85
CA PHE A 68 -10.55 -7.53 -8.48
C PHE A 68 -9.88 -8.21 -9.67
N VAL A 69 -8.58 -7.96 -9.86
CA VAL A 69 -7.73 -8.66 -10.83
C VAL A 69 -6.66 -9.41 -10.05
N SER A 70 -6.50 -10.71 -10.32
CA SER A 70 -5.35 -11.47 -9.84
C SER A 70 -4.17 -11.19 -10.75
N MET A 71 -3.09 -10.66 -10.20
CA MET A 71 -1.86 -10.33 -10.93
C MET A 71 -0.68 -11.13 -10.38
N SER A 72 0.24 -11.56 -11.25
CA SER A 72 1.53 -12.08 -10.83
C SER A 72 2.42 -10.95 -10.29
N GLN A 73 3.48 -11.32 -9.57
CA GLN A 73 4.45 -10.36 -9.09
C GLN A 73 5.08 -9.55 -10.24
N GLU A 74 5.37 -10.20 -11.37
CA GLU A 74 5.93 -9.58 -12.57
C GLU A 74 4.95 -8.61 -13.22
N GLU A 75 3.66 -8.95 -13.27
CA GLU A 75 2.61 -8.07 -13.79
C GLU A 75 2.47 -6.81 -12.93
N VAL A 76 2.50 -6.96 -11.60
CA VAL A 76 2.49 -5.81 -10.68
C VAL A 76 3.75 -4.96 -10.85
N TRP A 77 4.93 -5.59 -10.99
CA TRP A 77 6.19 -4.89 -11.25
C TRP A 77 6.11 -4.07 -12.53
N GLN A 78 5.60 -4.64 -13.61
CA GLN A 78 5.44 -3.94 -14.89
C GLN A 78 4.44 -2.78 -14.79
N ALA A 79 3.28 -2.99 -14.18
CA ALA A 79 2.24 -1.98 -14.01
C ALA A 79 2.71 -0.73 -13.24
N LEU A 80 3.72 -0.87 -12.35
CA LEU A 80 4.36 0.28 -11.70
C LEU A 80 5.15 1.18 -12.66
N PHE A 81 5.70 0.64 -13.75
CA PHE A 81 6.42 1.44 -14.76
C PHE A 81 5.50 2.07 -15.81
N GLU A 82 4.30 1.52 -15.96
CA GLU A 82 3.29 1.97 -16.93
C GLU A 82 2.33 3.02 -16.34
N ASP A 83 2.54 3.43 -15.07
CA ASP A 83 1.70 4.38 -14.32
C ASP A 83 0.22 3.93 -14.19
N ASP A 84 -0.03 2.62 -14.22
CA ASP A 84 -1.38 2.04 -14.11
C ASP A 84 -1.96 2.12 -12.69
N PHE A 85 -1.10 2.30 -11.69
CA PHE A 85 -1.52 2.47 -10.29
C PHE A 85 -1.63 3.94 -9.90
N LYS A 86 -2.68 4.26 -9.13
CA LYS A 86 -2.72 5.53 -8.38
C LYS A 86 -1.44 5.65 -7.53
N PRO A 87 -0.85 6.85 -7.35
CA PRO A 87 0.39 7.01 -6.59
C PRO A 87 0.37 6.38 -5.19
N ILE A 88 -0.77 6.48 -4.50
CA ILE A 88 -0.97 5.92 -3.15
C ILE A 88 -0.97 4.39 -3.11
N VAL A 89 -1.30 3.74 -4.22
CA VAL A 89 -1.24 2.27 -4.38
C VAL A 89 0.17 1.86 -4.77
N ALA A 90 0.80 2.61 -5.69
CA ALA A 90 2.16 2.36 -6.14
C ALA A 90 3.17 2.33 -4.97
N VAL A 91 3.08 3.29 -4.04
CA VAL A 91 3.96 3.32 -2.86
C VAL A 91 3.80 2.10 -1.95
N GLN A 92 2.60 1.51 -1.88
CA GLN A 92 2.37 0.30 -1.09
C GLN A 92 3.03 -0.92 -1.72
N TRP A 93 3.01 -1.04 -3.05
CA TRP A 93 3.72 -2.10 -3.77
C TRP A 93 5.23 -1.97 -3.67
N LEU A 94 5.78 -0.75 -3.81
CA LEU A 94 7.21 -0.51 -3.58
C LEU A 94 7.62 -0.94 -2.16
N ALA A 95 6.78 -0.64 -1.16
CA ALA A 95 7.01 -1.04 0.22
C ALA A 95 6.95 -2.55 0.45
N HIS A 96 6.09 -3.25 -0.28
CA HIS A 96 6.05 -4.71 -0.28
C HIS A 96 7.32 -5.28 -0.93
N PHE A 97 7.68 -4.80 -2.13
CA PHE A 97 8.81 -5.35 -2.89
C PHE A 97 10.16 -5.22 -2.20
N TYR A 98 10.45 -4.12 -1.51
CA TYR A 98 11.72 -4.04 -0.77
C TYR A 98 11.73 -4.94 0.46
N ARG A 99 10.61 -5.07 1.19
CA ARG A 99 10.55 -5.89 2.42
C ARG A 99 10.68 -7.38 2.11
N HIS A 100 10.21 -7.80 0.94
CA HIS A 100 10.27 -9.18 0.47
C HIS A 100 11.49 -9.48 -0.42
N GLY A 101 12.40 -8.51 -0.62
CA GLY A 101 13.64 -8.71 -1.39
C GLY A 101 13.43 -8.85 -2.91
N ILE A 102 12.30 -8.40 -3.43
CA ILE A 102 11.97 -8.37 -4.85
C ILE A 102 12.66 -7.16 -5.51
N MET A 103 12.55 -5.99 -4.87
CA MET A 103 13.34 -4.81 -5.21
C MET A 103 14.61 -4.80 -4.36
N THR A 104 15.78 -4.71 -4.99
CA THR A 104 17.08 -4.73 -4.32
C THR A 104 18.02 -3.64 -4.86
N PRO A 105 19.09 -3.28 -4.15
CA PRO A 105 20.08 -2.33 -4.65
C PRO A 105 20.74 -2.75 -5.98
N GLU A 106 20.80 -4.05 -6.27
CA GLU A 106 21.39 -4.60 -7.50
C GLU A 106 20.48 -4.45 -8.73
N ASN A 107 19.15 -4.40 -8.53
CA ASN A 107 18.18 -4.33 -9.63
C ASN A 107 17.47 -2.97 -9.77
N GLU A 108 17.53 -2.09 -8.77
CA GLU A 108 16.96 -0.74 -8.82
C GLU A 108 18.00 0.32 -8.43
N LYS A 109 18.39 1.15 -9.42
CA LYS A 109 19.41 2.20 -9.26
C LYS A 109 19.03 3.28 -8.24
N ASN A 110 17.74 3.52 -8.03
CA ASN A 110 17.22 4.52 -7.10
C ASN A 110 16.81 3.92 -5.76
N PHE A 111 17.17 2.66 -5.46
CA PHE A 111 16.69 1.91 -4.28
C PHE A 111 16.73 2.75 -2.99
N VAL A 112 17.91 3.29 -2.64
CA VAL A 112 18.09 4.06 -1.40
C VAL A 112 17.19 5.29 -1.35
N GLU A 113 17.06 6.02 -2.46
CA GLU A 113 16.20 7.21 -2.56
C GLU A 113 14.73 6.84 -2.38
N ILE A 114 14.28 5.73 -3.00
CA ILE A 114 12.92 5.23 -2.86
C ILE A 114 12.63 4.90 -1.39
N ILE A 115 13.50 4.13 -0.73
CA ILE A 115 13.32 3.76 0.68
C ILE A 115 13.30 5.00 1.57
N ALA A 116 14.21 5.95 1.37
CA ALA A 116 14.24 7.19 2.15
C ALA A 116 12.93 8.00 2.00
N ARG A 117 12.34 8.02 0.80
CA ARG A 117 11.08 8.74 0.54
C ARG A 117 9.83 8.04 1.07
N LEU A 118 9.86 6.71 1.21
CA LEU A 118 8.78 5.93 1.82
C LEU A 118 8.73 6.05 3.35
N HIS A 119 9.80 6.56 3.96
CA HIS A 119 9.94 6.74 5.42
C HIS A 119 10.28 8.19 5.77
N ARG A 120 9.62 9.13 5.10
CA ARG A 120 9.88 10.56 5.34
C ARG A 120 9.38 10.96 6.71
N GLU A 121 10.22 11.65 7.47
CA GLU A 121 9.79 12.27 8.73
C GLU A 121 8.80 13.40 8.44
N HIS A 122 7.78 13.49 9.29
CA HIS A 122 6.79 14.55 9.22
C HIS A 122 7.12 15.59 10.29
N ASP A 123 7.03 16.88 9.95
CA ASP A 123 7.28 18.00 10.88
C ASP A 123 6.18 18.19 11.94
N LEU A 124 5.38 17.14 12.21
CA LEU A 124 4.35 17.15 13.24
C LEU A 124 5.01 17.05 14.62
N PHE A 125 4.57 17.88 15.56
CA PHE A 125 4.99 17.72 16.95
C PHE A 125 4.37 16.46 17.53
N VAL A 126 5.17 15.65 18.21
CA VAL A 126 4.65 14.57 19.07
C VAL A 126 4.17 15.26 20.34
N ALA A 127 2.87 15.26 20.59
CA ALA A 127 2.35 15.64 21.90
C ALA A 127 2.87 14.62 22.91
N GLU A 128 3.79 15.03 23.77
CA GLU A 128 4.18 14.21 24.92
C GLU A 128 2.96 14.15 25.85
N GLU A 129 2.41 12.93 25.99
CA GLU A 129 1.21 12.56 26.76
C GLU A 129 -0.15 12.74 26.03
N LEU A 130 -0.59 11.64 25.38
CA LEU A 130 -1.99 11.33 25.04
C LEU A 130 -2.42 10.05 25.75
#